data_AF-A0A1J5BA38-F1
#
_entry.id   AF-A0A1J5BA38-F1
#
_cell.length_a   1.000
_cell.length_b   1.000
_cell.length_c   1.000
_cell.angle_alpha   90.00
_cell.angle_beta   90.00
_cell.angle_gamma   90.00
#
_symmetry.space_group_name_H-M   'P 1'
#
loop_
_entity.id
_entity.type
_entity.pdbx_description
1 polymer ?
#
loop_
_entity_poly.entity_id
_entity_poly.type
_entity_poly.pdbx_seq_one_letter_code
_entity_poly.pdbx_strand_id
1 'polypeptide(L)' 'MSIKMEPELRDRFMAVAASTHRPAAQIVRDLMRLYIARQETPNATTLAAMEELERDGGKRFASADALFRDLGI' A
#
# COMPACT_ATOMS: atom_id res chain seq x y z
N MET A 1 -0.42 -24.19 -2.11
CA MET A 1 -1.75 -23.74 -2.55
C MET A 1 -1.65 -23.37 -4.03
N SER A 2 -2.54 -23.88 -4.89
CA SER A 2 -2.54 -23.57 -6.33
C SER A 2 -3.71 -22.63 -6.65
N ILE A 3 -3.46 -21.59 -7.42
CA ILE A 3 -4.47 -20.62 -7.85
C ILE A 3 -4.98 -21.07 -9.22
N LYS A 4 -6.31 -21.18 -9.37
CA LYS A 4 -6.92 -21.50 -10.65
C LYS A 4 -6.85 -20.28 -11.57
N MET A 5 -6.44 -20.51 -12.81
CA MET A 5 -6.34 -19.46 -13.81
C MET A 5 -6.77 -20.01 -15.17
N GLU A 6 -7.45 -19.18 -15.95
CA GLU A 6 -7.88 -19.53 -17.31
C GLU A 6 -6.65 -19.87 -18.17
N PRO A 7 -6.71 -20.93 -19.00
CA PRO A 7 -5.57 -21.36 -19.81
C PRO A 7 -4.98 -20.26 -20.70
N GLU A 8 -5.84 -19.52 -21.41
CA GLU A 8 -5.42 -18.45 -22.32
C GLU A 8 -4.70 -17.30 -21.58
N LEU A 9 -5.19 -16.94 -20.40
CA LEU A 9 -4.57 -15.92 -19.56
C LEU A 9 -3.19 -16.36 -19.07
N ARG A 10 -3.06 -17.64 -18.69
CA ARG A 10 -1.79 -18.23 -18.26
C ARG A 10 -0.77 -18.20 -19.38
N ASP A 11 -1.15 -18.63 -20.56
CA ASP A 11 -0.22 -18.75 -21.68
C ASP A 11 0.28 -17.37 -22.11
N ARG A 12 -0.62 -16.37 -22.16
CA ARG A 12 -0.25 -14.96 -22.36
C ARG A 12 0.66 -14.42 -21.27
N PHE A 13 0.35 -14.68 -20.00
CA PHE A 13 1.16 -14.21 -18.88
C PHE A 13 2.58 -14.79 -18.92
N MET A 14 2.70 -16.09 -19.23
CA MET A 14 3.99 -16.76 -19.37
C MET A 14 4.81 -16.18 -20.53
N ALA A 15 4.18 -15.89 -21.68
CA ALA A 15 4.85 -15.26 -22.81
C ALA A 15 5.43 -13.88 -22.46
N VAL A 16 4.68 -13.05 -21.73
CA VAL A 16 5.15 -11.71 -21.28
C VAL A 16 6.22 -11.82 -20.19
N ALA A 17 6.09 -12.78 -19.26
CA ALA A 17 7.11 -13.03 -18.25
C ALA A 17 8.44 -13.47 -18.87
N ALA A 18 8.38 -14.33 -19.90
CA ALA A 18 9.53 -14.79 -20.64
C ALA A 18 10.20 -13.64 -21.42
N SER A 19 9.42 -12.78 -22.10
CA SER A 19 9.97 -11.64 -22.85
C SER A 19 10.62 -10.58 -21.96
N THR A 20 10.19 -10.49 -20.71
CA THR A 20 10.77 -9.59 -19.71
C THR A 20 11.88 -10.23 -18.88
N HIS A 21 12.23 -11.50 -19.13
CA HIS A 21 13.21 -12.29 -18.39
C HIS A 21 12.95 -12.33 -16.86
N ARG A 22 11.68 -12.24 -16.46
CA ARG A 22 11.27 -12.27 -15.05
C ARG A 22 10.56 -13.59 -14.75
N PRO A 23 10.87 -14.26 -13.62
CA PRO A 23 10.12 -15.44 -13.21
C PRO A 23 8.64 -15.09 -12.99
N ALA A 24 7.74 -15.80 -13.65
CA ALA A 24 6.29 -15.61 -13.54
C ALA A 24 5.81 -15.60 -12.07
N ALA A 25 6.34 -16.52 -11.25
CA ALA A 25 6.04 -16.59 -9.82
C ALA A 25 6.51 -15.36 -9.02
N GLN A 26 7.57 -14.67 -9.46
CA GLN A 26 8.00 -13.41 -8.85
C GLN A 26 7.00 -12.29 -9.16
N ILE A 27 6.57 -12.19 -10.42
CA ILE A 27 5.58 -11.19 -10.85
C ILE A 27 4.28 -11.37 -10.07
N VAL A 28 3.77 -12.61 -9.94
CA VAL A 28 2.56 -12.89 -9.16
C VAL A 28 2.72 -12.48 -7.69
N ARG A 29 3.86 -12.79 -7.05
CA ARG A 29 4.12 -12.38 -5.67
C ARG A 29 4.14 -10.87 -5.51
N ASP A 30 4.73 -10.15 -6.45
CA ASP A 30 4.77 -8.68 -6.43
C ASP A 30 3.37 -8.09 -6.61
N LEU A 31 2.57 -8.64 -7.54
CA LEU A 31 1.17 -8.25 -7.74
C LEU A 31 0.32 -8.51 -6.49
N MET A 32 0.49 -9.65 -5.83
CA MET A 32 -0.19 -9.97 -4.57
C MET A 32 0.16 -8.96 -3.47
N ARG A 33 1.45 -8.65 -3.30
CA ARG A 33 1.89 -7.65 -2.31
C ARG A 33 1.29 -6.27 -2.61
N LEU A 34 1.31 -5.86 -3.88
CA LEU A 34 0.71 -4.59 -4.29
C LEU A 34 -0.79 -4.56 -4.03
N TYR A 35 -1.50 -5.65 -4.32
CA TYR A 35 -2.93 -5.76 -4.06
C TYR A 35 -3.25 -5.65 -2.57
N ILE A 36 -2.52 -6.37 -1.72
CA ILE A 36 -2.65 -6.29 -0.25
C ILE A 36 -2.38 -4.87 0.23
N ALA A 37 -1.25 -4.28 -0.16
CA ALA A 37 -0.86 -2.93 0.26
C ALA A 37 -1.90 -1.88 -0.14
N ARG A 38 -2.49 -1.99 -1.34
CA ARG A 38 -3.57 -1.11 -1.79
C ARG A 38 -4.83 -1.26 -0.93
N GLN A 39 -5.16 -2.48 -0.54
CA GLN A 39 -6.34 -2.74 0.30
C GLN A 39 -6.13 -2.31 1.76
N GLU A 40 -4.89 -2.34 2.23
CA GLU A 40 -4.47 -1.89 3.56
C GLU A 40 -4.08 -0.40 3.56
N THR A 41 -4.49 0.40 2.57
CA THR A 41 -4.28 1.86 2.60
C THR A 41 -5.62 2.57 2.88
N PRO A 42 -5.74 3.41 3.92
CA PRO A 42 -4.68 3.82 4.86
C PRO A 42 -4.25 2.65 5.75
N ASN A 43 -2.94 2.57 6.01
CA ASN A 43 -2.42 1.52 6.89
C ASN A 43 -2.97 1.67 8.31
N ALA A 44 -2.86 0.60 9.09
CA ALA A 44 -3.38 0.57 10.46
C ALA A 44 -2.87 1.76 11.31
N THR A 45 -1.61 2.16 11.13
CA THR A 45 -1.03 3.34 11.79
C THR A 45 -1.76 4.63 11.41
N THR A 46 -2.07 4.83 10.14
CA THR A 46 -2.79 6.02 9.65
C THR A 46 -4.22 6.02 10.16
N LEU A 47 -4.92 4.88 10.11
CA LEU A 47 -6.28 4.75 10.65
C LEU A 47 -6.33 5.08 12.14
N ALA A 48 -5.40 4.53 12.93
CA ALA A 48 -5.32 4.80 14.37
C ALA A 48 -5.09 6.28 14.68
N ALA A 49 -4.20 6.94 13.92
CA ALA A 49 -3.96 8.38 14.06
C ALA A 49 -5.20 9.22 13.71
N MET A 50 -5.93 8.84 12.66
CA MET A 50 -7.20 9.51 12.29
C MET A 50 -8.26 9.35 13.38
N GLU A 51 -8.43 8.14 13.90
CA GLU A 51 -9.36 7.87 15.00
C GLU A 51 -8.99 8.63 16.29
N GLU A 52 -7.70 8.77 16.59
CA GLU A 52 -7.24 9.58 17.73
C GLU A 52 -7.63 11.05 17.55
N LEU A 53 -7.42 11.61 16.36
CA LEU A 53 -7.82 12.99 16.05
C LEU A 53 -9.34 13.20 16.15
N GLU A 54 -10.15 12.25 15.69
CA GLU A 54 -11.61 12.32 15.79
C GLU A 54 -12.11 12.31 17.24
N ARG A 55 -11.39 11.65 18.15
CA ARG A 55 -11.69 11.63 19.59
C ARG A 55 -11.10 12.82 20.36
N ASP A 56 -10.79 13.93 19.68
CA ASP A 56 -10.15 15.14 20.22
C ASP A 56 -8.66 14.97 20.63
N GLY A 57 -7.96 13.94 20.15
CA GLY A 57 -6.55 13.65 20.50
C GLY A 57 -5.48 14.58 19.89
N GLY A 58 -5.87 15.70 19.26
CA GLY A 58 -4.94 16.61 18.57
C GLY A 58 -4.54 17.84 19.37
N LYS A 59 -3.25 18.22 19.30
CA LYS A 59 -2.78 19.51 19.81
C LYS A 59 -3.22 20.65 18.90
N ARG A 60 -3.93 21.64 19.46
CA ARG A 60 -4.31 22.87 18.75
C ARG A 60 -3.28 23.96 19.00
N PHE A 61 -2.98 24.75 17.96
CA PHE A 61 -2.03 25.86 18.03
C PHE A 61 -2.72 27.17 17.66
N ALA A 62 -2.27 28.27 18.29
CA ALA A 62 -2.83 29.59 18.06
C ALA A 62 -2.41 30.23 16.73
N SER A 63 -1.32 29.75 16.12
CA SER A 63 -0.82 30.25 14.83
C SER A 63 0.08 29.21 14.15
N ALA A 64 0.35 29.41 12.86
CA ALA A 64 1.32 28.60 12.11
C ALA A 64 2.74 28.71 12.71
N ASP A 65 3.17 29.90 13.12
CA ASP A 65 4.47 30.09 13.78
C ASP A 65 4.61 29.27 15.07
N ALA A 66 3.52 29.15 15.84
CA ALA A 66 3.52 28.34 17.06
C ALA A 66 3.62 26.85 16.74
N LEU A 67 2.98 26.39 15.66
CA LEU A 67 3.10 25.02 15.15
C LEU A 67 4.53 24.72 14.69
N PHE A 68 5.13 25.58 13.86
CA PHE A 68 6.48 25.34 13.32
C PHE A 68 7.54 25.29 14.40
N ARG A 69 7.48 26.21 15.38
CA ARG A 69 8.35 26.16 16.56
C ARG A 69 8.24 24.85 17.34
N ASP A 70 7.04 24.29 17.46
CA ASP A 70 6.81 23.01 18.15
C ASP A 70 7.31 21.81 17.35
N LEU A 71 7.16 21.85 16.02
CA LEU A 71 7.63 20.81 15.10
C LEU A 71 9.16 20.85 14.87
N GLY A 72 9.83 21.95 15.24
CA GLY A 72 11.27 22.12 15.07
C GLY A 72 11.69 22.28 13.60
N ILE A 73 10.79 22.76 12.74
CA ILE A 73 11.03 23.07 11.33
C ILE A 73 10.85 24.55 11.02
#